data_AF-A0A944Z9Q2-F1
#
_entry.id   AF-A0A944Z9Q2-F1
#
_cell.length_a   1.000
_cell.length_b   1.000
_cell.length_c   1.000
_cell.angle_alpha   90.00
_cell.angle_beta   90.00
_cell.angle_gamma   90.00
#
_symmetry.space_group_name_H-M   'P 1'
#
loop_
_entity.id
_entity.type
_entity.pdbx_description
1 polymer ?
#
loop_
_entity_poly.entity_id
_entity_poly.type
_entity_poly.pdbx_seq_one_letter_code
_entity_poly.pdbx_strand_id
1 'polypeptide(L)'
;MSDSEIVFLGTGTSEGVPRVSCLTRQPVTCRVCPDAIQPGSPNRRRNTSLLIRYRSPEGDLKNVAIDVGKFFYHSAIEWFPKVGVTTLDGVILTHQHADAVGGLDDLRDWTNNVQKAIPLYLRQSEMDHVGKAFYWL
;
A
#
# COMPACT_ATOMS: atom_id res chain seq x y z
N MET A 1 -9.73 -24.38 -9.92
CA MET A 1 -8.83 -24.06 -8.79
C MET A 1 -9.40 -22.80 -8.16
N SER A 2 -9.46 -22.75 -6.83
CA SER A 2 -9.96 -21.58 -6.10
C SER A 2 -8.90 -20.48 -6.19
N ASP A 3 -8.92 -19.71 -7.29
CA ASP A 3 -7.86 -18.73 -7.62
C ASP A 3 -8.04 -17.43 -6.83
N SER A 4 -8.04 -17.54 -5.50
CA SER A 4 -7.95 -16.40 -4.61
C SER A 4 -6.56 -16.36 -4.00
N GLU A 5 -5.97 -15.17 -3.93
CA GLU A 5 -4.63 -14.94 -3.43
C GLU A 5 -4.57 -13.67 -2.58
N ILE A 6 -3.62 -13.65 -1.66
CA ILE A 6 -3.30 -12.48 -0.85
C ILE A 6 -1.84 -12.16 -1.06
N VAL A 7 -1.55 -10.94 -1.49
CA VAL A 7 -0.19 -10.42 -1.65
C VAL A 7 0.07 -9.41 -0.54
N PHE A 8 1.12 -9.65 0.23
CA PHE A 8 1.57 -8.71 1.25
C PHE A 8 2.36 -7.58 0.60
N LEU A 9 1.72 -6.44 0.38
CA LEU A 9 2.35 -5.25 -0.19
C LEU A 9 3.34 -4.62 0.80
N GLY A 10 3.06 -4.73 2.09
CA GLY A 10 3.99 -4.40 3.16
C GLY A 10 3.63 -5.05 4.50
N THR A 11 4.63 -5.17 5.37
CA THR A 11 4.56 -5.89 6.66
C THR A 11 5.33 -5.16 7.76
N GLY A 12 5.56 -3.86 7.56
CA GLY A 12 6.30 -2.98 8.46
C GLY A 12 5.40 -2.14 9.35
N THR A 13 6.02 -1.35 10.22
CA THR A 13 5.32 -0.43 11.11
C THR A 13 4.84 0.82 10.35
N SER A 14 4.26 1.77 11.07
CA SER A 14 3.91 3.09 10.53
C SER A 14 5.09 3.83 9.90
N GLU A 15 6.33 3.58 10.35
CA GLU A 15 7.55 4.16 9.77
C GLU A 15 8.24 3.24 8.75
N GLY A 16 7.78 2.01 8.61
CA GLY A 16 8.50 0.98 7.87
C GLY A 16 9.85 0.63 8.49
N VAL A 17 10.64 -0.14 7.76
CA VAL A 17 12.02 -0.50 8.07
C VAL A 17 12.82 -0.42 6.77
N PRO A 18 13.95 0.32 6.74
CA PRO A 18 14.64 0.96 7.87
C PRO A 18 13.98 2.26 8.35
N ARG A 19 14.33 2.69 9.58
CA ARG A 19 14.01 4.03 10.08
C ARG A 19 15.16 5.00 9.83
N VAL A 20 14.87 6.19 9.30
CA VAL A 20 15.87 7.24 9.03
C VAL A 20 16.71 7.53 10.28
N SER A 21 16.08 7.75 11.43
CA SER A 21 16.77 8.04 12.69
C SER A 21 17.68 6.91 13.17
N CYS A 22 17.39 5.65 12.83
CA CYS A 22 18.27 4.53 13.17
C CYS A 22 19.55 4.51 12.33
N LEU A 23 19.53 5.10 11.13
CA LEU A 23 20.67 5.16 10.22
C LEU A 23 21.50 6.43 10.39
N THR A 24 20.88 7.52 10.85
CA THR A 24 21.55 8.83 10.96
C THR A 24 22.08 9.14 12.35
N ARG A 25 21.50 8.57 13.41
CA ARG A 25 22.03 8.76 14.78
C ARG A 25 23.41 8.11 14.92
N GLN A 26 24.30 8.76 15.68
CA GLN A 26 25.65 8.24 15.96
C GLN A 26 25.83 7.91 17.45
N PRO A 27 26.45 6.75 17.79
CA PRO A 27 26.78 5.67 16.87
C PRO A 27 25.51 4.95 16.38
N VAL A 28 25.57 4.37 15.18
CA VAL A 28 24.54 3.45 14.70
C VAL A 28 24.61 2.17 15.53
N THR A 29 23.58 1.88 16.33
CA THR A 29 23.54 0.66 17.17
C THR A 29 22.51 -0.38 16.72
N CYS A 30 21.69 -0.07 15.72
CA CYS A 30 20.72 -1.03 15.18
C CYS A 30 21.38 -1.93 14.14
N ARG A 31 21.21 -3.25 14.25
CA ARG A 31 21.69 -4.21 13.23
C ARG A 31 20.74 -4.35 12.04
N VAL A 32 19.45 -4.13 12.25
CA VAL A 32 18.39 -4.36 11.25
C VAL A 32 18.32 -3.26 10.20
N CYS A 33 18.40 -1.97 10.60
CA CYS A 33 18.24 -0.87 9.64
C CYS A 33 19.37 -0.82 8.59
N PRO A 34 20.66 -1.03 8.93
CA PRO A 34 21.73 -1.13 7.93
C PRO A 34 21.59 -2.32 6.98
N ASP A 35 20.99 -3.43 7.45
CA ASP A 35 20.66 -4.57 6.58
C ASP A 35 19.47 -4.24 5.65
N ALA A 36 18.43 -3.61 6.18
CA ALA A 36 17.21 -3.30 5.43
C ALA A 36 17.42 -2.31 4.25
N ILE A 37 18.52 -1.55 4.23
CA ILE A 37 18.86 -0.72 3.06
C ILE A 37 19.43 -1.55 1.90
N GLN A 38 19.96 -2.75 2.15
CA GLN A 38 20.54 -3.58 1.10
C GLN A 38 19.47 -4.07 0.11
N PRO A 39 19.77 -4.13 -1.20
CA PRO A 39 18.86 -4.68 -2.20
C PRO A 39 18.41 -6.10 -1.83
N GLY A 40 17.12 -6.38 -1.89
CA GLY A 40 16.56 -7.70 -1.60
C GLY A 40 16.55 -8.12 -0.14
N SER A 41 16.97 -7.26 0.81
CA SER A 41 16.88 -7.60 2.24
C SER A 41 15.43 -7.85 2.65
N PRO A 42 15.11 -8.98 3.29
CA PRO A 42 13.77 -9.26 3.83
C PRO A 42 13.43 -8.36 5.03
N ASN A 43 14.41 -7.64 5.59
CA ASN A 43 14.19 -6.65 6.63
C ASN A 43 13.71 -5.30 6.08
N ARG A 44 13.75 -5.09 4.76
CA ARG A 44 13.09 -3.95 4.13
C ARG A 44 11.58 -4.16 4.18
N ARG A 45 10.90 -3.38 5.02
CA ARG A 45 9.45 -3.51 5.25
C ARG A 45 8.75 -2.18 5.04
N ARG A 46 7.80 -2.16 4.11
CA ARG A 46 6.89 -1.04 3.81
C ARG A 46 5.73 -1.01 4.79
N ASN A 47 4.92 0.05 4.80
CA ASN A 47 3.70 0.09 5.65
C ASN A 47 2.83 -1.12 5.39
N THR A 48 2.18 -1.61 6.45
CA THR A 48 1.22 -2.71 6.35
C THR A 48 0.17 -2.40 5.30
N SER A 49 0.06 -3.31 4.32
CA SER A 49 -0.90 -3.20 3.22
C SER A 49 -1.03 -4.56 2.55
N LEU A 50 -2.22 -4.86 2.03
CA LEU A 50 -2.53 -6.10 1.34
C LEU A 50 -3.12 -5.82 -0.02
N LEU A 51 -2.91 -6.74 -0.94
CA LEU A 51 -3.73 -6.89 -2.13
C LEU A 51 -4.46 -8.22 -2.04
N ILE A 52 -5.78 -8.17 -2.06
CA ILE A 52 -6.65 -9.34 -2.17
C ILE A 52 -7.03 -9.49 -3.62
N ARG A 53 -6.78 -10.66 -4.20
CA ARG A 53 -7.23 -10.98 -5.55
C ARG A 53 -8.10 -12.21 -5.50
N TYR A 54 -9.22 -12.17 -6.20
CA TYR A 54 -10.19 -13.26 -6.18
C TYR A 54 -11.05 -13.22 -7.44
N ARG A 55 -11.63 -14.37 -7.82
CA ARG A 55 -12.65 -14.40 -8.87
C ARG A 55 -14.02 -14.06 -8.28
N SER A 56 -14.71 -13.09 -8.86
CA SER A 56 -16.09 -12.80 -8.51
C SER A 56 -17.02 -13.97 -8.90
N PRO A 57 -18.28 -14.00 -8.43
CA PRO A 57 -19.27 -14.99 -8.87
C PRO A 57 -19.46 -15.04 -10.39
N GLU A 58 -19.24 -13.90 -11.07
CA GLU A 58 -19.33 -13.75 -12.52
C GLU A 58 -18.07 -14.27 -13.26
N GLY A 59 -17.00 -14.61 -12.52
CA GLY A 59 -15.75 -15.16 -13.06
C GLY A 59 -14.63 -14.15 -13.30
N ASP A 60 -14.91 -12.85 -13.14
CA ASP A 60 -13.94 -11.77 -13.29
C ASP A 60 -12.90 -11.80 -12.19
N LEU A 61 -11.62 -11.61 -12.54
CA LEU A 61 -10.57 -11.42 -11.55
C LEU A 61 -10.66 -10.00 -10.98
N LYS A 62 -10.83 -9.90 -9.66
CA LYS A 62 -10.95 -8.66 -8.91
C LYS A 62 -9.69 -8.39 -8.10
N ASN A 63 -9.26 -7.14 -8.03
CA ASN A 63 -8.11 -6.68 -7.26
C ASN A 63 -8.57 -5.62 -6.25
N VAL A 64 -8.49 -5.94 -4.96
CA VAL A 64 -8.87 -5.03 -3.86
C VAL A 64 -7.65 -4.76 -2.99
N ALA A 65 -7.24 -3.50 -2.89
CA ALA A 65 -6.16 -3.10 -2.00
C ALA A 65 -6.72 -2.80 -0.59
N ILE A 66 -6.00 -3.23 0.44
CA ILE A 66 -6.23 -2.86 1.83
C ILE A 66 -5.10 -1.93 2.25
N ASP A 67 -5.46 -0.69 2.57
CA ASP A 67 -4.57 0.43 2.86
C ASP A 67 -3.61 0.80 1.72
N VAL A 68 -3.41 2.10 1.52
CA VAL A 68 -2.48 2.69 0.55
C VAL A 68 -1.63 3.75 1.25
N GLY A 69 -0.77 3.28 2.17
CA GLY A 69 0.13 4.11 2.97
C GLY A 69 1.24 4.81 2.18
N LYS A 70 2.10 5.57 2.87
CA LYS A 70 3.22 6.35 2.26
C LYS A 70 4.24 5.54 1.43
N PHE A 71 4.22 4.21 1.49
CA PHE A 71 5.08 3.35 0.67
C PHE A 71 4.33 2.67 -0.49
N PHE A 72 3.06 3.00 -0.73
CA PHE A 72 2.21 2.33 -1.72
C PHE A 72 2.84 2.34 -3.12
N TYR A 73 3.32 3.48 -3.61
CA TYR A 73 4.05 3.55 -4.88
C TYR A 73 5.13 2.47 -5.05
N HIS A 74 6.00 2.32 -4.04
CA HIS A 74 7.07 1.33 -4.08
C HIS A 74 6.54 -0.11 -4.02
N SER A 75 5.46 -0.36 -3.28
CA SER A 75 4.82 -1.68 -3.23
C SER A 75 4.16 -2.01 -4.57
N ALA A 76 3.45 -1.06 -5.17
CA ALA A 76 2.73 -1.23 -6.43
C ALA A 76 3.71 -1.56 -7.57
N ILE A 77 4.77 -0.77 -7.74
CA ILE A 77 5.80 -1.03 -8.77
C ILE A 77 6.46 -2.39 -8.58
N GLU A 78 6.69 -2.82 -7.33
CA GLU A 78 7.30 -4.12 -7.10
C GLU A 78 6.34 -5.27 -7.40
N TRP A 79 5.12 -5.22 -6.89
CA TRP A 79 4.23 -6.38 -6.84
C TRP A 79 3.27 -6.45 -8.02
N PHE A 80 2.69 -5.34 -8.45
CA PHE A 80 1.61 -5.35 -9.43
C PHE A 80 2.03 -5.94 -10.78
N PRO A 81 3.22 -5.62 -11.34
CA PRO A 81 3.69 -6.28 -12.56
C PRO A 81 3.96 -7.77 -12.38
N LYS A 82 4.47 -8.19 -11.20
CA LYS A 82 4.79 -9.59 -10.92
C LYS A 82 3.56 -10.48 -10.85
N VAL A 83 2.46 -9.94 -10.31
CA VAL A 83 1.21 -10.69 -10.16
C VAL A 83 0.21 -10.38 -11.28
N GLY A 84 0.47 -9.40 -12.13
CA GLY A 84 -0.38 -9.05 -13.27
C GLY A 84 -1.63 -8.26 -12.88
N VAL A 85 -1.48 -7.31 -11.95
CA VAL A 85 -2.53 -6.33 -11.63
C VAL A 85 -2.51 -5.23 -12.67
N THR A 86 -3.66 -5.00 -13.31
CA THR A 86 -3.85 -3.92 -14.28
C THR A 86 -4.75 -2.83 -13.71
N THR A 87 -5.88 -3.22 -13.11
CA THR A 87 -6.85 -2.32 -12.48
C THR A 87 -7.04 -2.65 -11.00
N LEU A 88 -7.48 -1.66 -10.23
CA LEU A 88 -7.97 -1.84 -8.86
C LEU A 88 -9.50 -1.69 -8.85
N ASP A 89 -10.20 -2.71 -8.40
CA ASP A 89 -11.66 -2.71 -8.29
C ASP A 89 -12.15 -1.98 -7.02
N GLY A 90 -11.25 -1.78 -6.06
CA GLY A 90 -11.52 -0.97 -4.88
C GLY A 90 -10.32 -0.86 -3.95
N VAL A 91 -10.36 0.14 -3.09
CA VAL A 91 -9.42 0.32 -1.99
C VAL A 91 -10.24 0.40 -0.70
N ILE A 92 -9.88 -0.43 0.27
CA ILE A 92 -10.42 -0.37 1.62
C ILE A 92 -9.36 0.25 2.51
N LEU A 93 -9.68 1.39 3.11
CA LEU A 93 -8.85 2.03 4.11
C LEU A 93 -9.33 1.59 5.49
N THR A 94 -8.41 1.17 6.35
CA THR A 94 -8.71 0.68 7.69
C THR A 94 -8.94 1.83 8.67
N HIS A 95 -8.18 2.91 8.54
CA HIS A 95 -8.23 4.11 9.37
C HIS A 95 -7.51 5.30 8.70
N GLN A 96 -7.59 6.50 9.30
CA GLN A 96 -7.13 7.77 8.72
C GLN A 96 -5.64 8.09 8.89
N HIS A 97 -4.83 7.25 9.53
CA HIS A 97 -3.42 7.57 9.75
C HIS A 97 -2.58 7.48 8.46
N ALA A 98 -1.49 8.25 8.42
CA ALA A 98 -0.65 8.41 7.22
C ALA A 98 -0.01 7.09 6.73
N ASP A 99 0.20 6.12 7.60
CA ASP A 99 0.68 4.79 7.22
C ASP A 99 -0.39 3.93 6.53
N ALA A 100 -1.67 4.32 6.61
CA ALA A 100 -2.77 3.70 5.88
C ALA A 100 -3.20 4.50 4.65
N VAL A 101 -3.08 5.84 4.67
CA VAL A 101 -3.65 6.73 3.62
C VAL A 101 -2.62 7.57 2.86
N GLY A 102 -1.36 7.59 3.30
CA GLY A 102 -0.36 8.54 2.83
C GLY A 102 0.04 8.42 1.35
N GLY A 103 -0.32 7.33 0.69
CA GLY A 103 -0.07 7.06 -0.74
C GLY A 103 -1.33 7.21 -1.60
N LEU A 104 -2.42 7.82 -1.10
CA LEU A 104 -3.63 8.04 -1.89
C LEU A 104 -3.37 8.83 -3.19
N ASP A 105 -2.40 9.75 -3.21
CA ASP A 105 -2.07 10.49 -4.42
C ASP A 105 -1.42 9.62 -5.51
N ASP A 106 -0.76 8.52 -5.12
CA ASP A 106 -0.15 7.58 -6.08
C ASP A 106 -1.20 6.85 -6.93
N LEU A 107 -2.44 6.74 -6.44
CA LEU A 107 -3.57 6.17 -7.20
C LEU A 107 -3.93 7.01 -8.43
N ARG A 108 -3.50 8.28 -8.46
CA ARG A 108 -3.78 9.22 -9.56
C ARG A 108 -3.25 8.70 -10.89
N ASP A 109 -2.12 7.99 -10.90
CA ASP A 109 -1.56 7.41 -12.12
C ASP A 109 -2.55 6.42 -12.76
N TRP A 110 -3.19 5.58 -11.94
CA TRP A 110 -4.26 4.68 -12.39
C TRP A 110 -5.48 5.44 -12.89
N THR A 111 -5.94 6.46 -12.15
CA THR A 111 -7.16 7.18 -12.53
C THR A 111 -6.98 8.09 -13.75
N ASN A 112 -5.73 8.49 -14.04
CA ASN A 112 -5.41 9.30 -15.22
C ASN A 112 -5.18 8.45 -16.47
N ASN A 113 -4.57 7.27 -16.31
CA ASN A 113 -3.99 6.54 -17.45
C ASN A 113 -4.61 5.16 -17.70
N VAL A 114 -5.32 4.57 -16.73
CA VAL A 114 -5.75 3.16 -16.79
C VAL A 114 -7.27 2.97 -16.61
N GLN A 115 -7.87 3.63 -15.62
CA GLN A 115 -9.29 3.46 -15.29
C GLN A 115 -9.91 4.80 -14.90
N LYS A 116 -11.23 4.96 -15.09
CA LYS A 116 -11.91 6.26 -14.84
C LYS A 116 -11.92 6.68 -13.37
N ALA A 117 -12.05 5.73 -12.45
CA ALA A 117 -12.14 5.95 -11.02
C ALA A 117 -11.78 4.68 -10.25
N ILE A 118 -11.46 4.84 -8.97
CA ILE A 118 -11.25 3.73 -8.02
C ILE A 118 -12.19 3.97 -6.83
N PRO A 119 -13.12 3.04 -6.54
CA PRO A 119 -13.95 3.14 -5.34
C PRO A 119 -13.11 3.10 -4.06
N LEU A 120 -13.31 4.08 -3.18
CA LEU A 120 -12.70 4.12 -1.85
C LEU A 120 -13.74 3.75 -0.79
N TYR A 121 -13.38 2.83 0.10
CA TYR A 121 -14.21 2.39 1.22
C TYR A 121 -13.51 2.71 2.53
N LEU A 122 -14.17 3.47 3.39
CA LEU A 122 -13.69 3.85 4.71
C LEU A 122 -14.91 4.22 5.58
N ARG A 123 -14.78 4.15 6.90
CA ARG A 123 -15.84 4.65 7.81
C ARG A 123 -16.06 6.14 7.57
N GLN A 124 -17.32 6.60 7.55
CA GLN A 124 -17.64 8.00 7.27
C GLN A 124 -16.86 9.00 8.14
N SER A 125 -16.80 8.78 9.45
CA SER A 125 -16.06 9.65 10.36
C SER A 125 -14.57 9.76 10.03
N GLU A 126 -13.99 8.70 9.49
CA GLU A 126 -12.59 8.65 9.07
C GLU A 126 -12.42 9.32 7.70
N MET A 127 -13.37 9.11 6.77
CA MET A 127 -13.42 9.78 5.47
C MET A 127 -13.47 11.31 5.63
N ASP A 128 -14.24 11.81 6.59
CA ASP A 128 -14.31 13.26 6.89
C ASP A 128 -12.94 13.82 7.35
N HIS A 129 -12.07 13.00 7.94
CA HIS A 129 -10.70 13.39 8.29
C HIS A 129 -9.77 13.31 7.09
N VAL A 130 -9.85 12.21 6.33
CA VAL A 130 -9.04 12.01 5.13
C VAL A 130 -9.31 13.11 4.09
N GLY A 131 -10.58 13.49 3.87
CA GLY A 131 -10.96 14.56 2.94
C GLY A 131 -10.40 15.94 3.30
N LYS A 132 -10.00 16.19 4.56
CA LYS A 132 -9.29 17.42 4.94
C LYS A 132 -7.85 17.45 4.42
N ALA A 133 -7.20 16.28 4.34
CA ALA A 133 -5.83 16.14 3.85
C ALA A 133 -5.79 15.94 2.32
N PHE A 134 -6.76 15.23 1.78
CA PHE A 134 -6.91 14.92 0.36
C PHE A 134 -8.20 15.57 -0.18
N TYR A 135 -8.18 16.90 -0.34
CA TYR A 135 -9.37 17.73 -0.64
C TYR A 135 -10.07 17.44 -1.98
N TRP A 136 -9.46 16.59 -2.81
CA TRP A 136 -9.98 16.18 -4.12
C TRP A 136 -10.77 14.86 -4.08
N LEU A 137 -10.91 14.27 -2.89
CA LEU A 137 -11.85 13.17 -2.62
C LEU A 137 -13.25 13.72 -2.35
#